data_AF-A0A6B3P915-F1
#
_entry.id   AF-A0A6B3P915-F1
#
_cell.length_a   1.000
_cell.length_b   1.000
_cell.length_c   1.000
_cell.angle_alpha   90.00
_cell.angle_beta   90.00
_cell.angle_gamma   90.00
#
_symmetry.space_group_name_H-M   'P 1'
#
loop_
_entity.id
_entity.type
_entity.pdbx_description
1 polymer ?
#
loop_
_entity_poly.entity_id
_entity_poly.type
_entity_poly.pdbx_seq_one_letter_code
_entity_poly.pdbx_strand_id
1 'polypeptide(L)' 'MRQRLKVSDPENSTITTLAGQFGFWSAGHFARDYKAMFGELPSETLQKTAKV' A
#
# COMPACT_ATOMS: atom_id res chain seq x y z
N MET A 1 -1.65 -8.99 1.77
CA MET A 1 -1.36 -7.61 1.33
C MET A 1 -2.51 -6.64 1.62
N ARG A 2 -3.65 -6.71 0.91
CA ARG A 2 -4.76 -5.72 1.06
C ARG A 2 -5.29 -5.50 2.48
N GLN A 3 -5.35 -6.56 3.28
CA GLN A 3 -5.91 -6.47 4.63
C GLN A 3 -5.01 -5.66 5.54
N ARG A 4 -3.68 -5.79 5.42
CA ARG A 4 -2.71 -4.94 6.13
C ARG A 4 -2.86 -3.47 5.75
N LEU A 5 -3.08 -3.15 4.47
CA LEU A 5 -3.35 -1.77 4.04
C LEU A 5 -4.67 -1.20 4.61
N LYS A 6 -5.67 -2.05 4.89
CA LYS A 6 -6.93 -1.63 5.51
C LYS A 6 -6.85 -1.44 7.02
N VAL A 7 -5.94 -2.14 7.71
CA VAL A 7 -5.73 -1.94 9.17
C VAL A 7 -4.70 -0.84 9.43
N SER A 8 -3.87 -0.52 8.44
CA SER A 8 -2.89 0.54 8.52
C SER A 8 -3.56 1.89 8.36
N ASP A 9 -3.39 2.73 9.36
CA ASP A 9 -3.88 4.09 9.36
C ASP A 9 -3.13 4.92 8.30
N PRO A 10 -3.80 5.53 7.31
CA PRO A 10 -3.17 6.25 6.23
C PRO A 10 -2.48 7.55 6.66
N GLU A 11 -2.80 8.09 7.84
CA GLU A 11 -2.08 9.25 8.40
C GLU A 11 -0.76 8.82 9.06
N ASN A 12 -0.66 7.58 9.54
CA ASN A 12 0.53 7.06 10.23
C ASN A 12 1.37 6.09 9.38
N SER A 13 0.76 5.44 8.37
CA SER A 13 1.37 4.39 7.56
C SER A 13 1.37 4.78 6.09
N THR A 14 2.51 5.22 5.58
CA THR A 14 2.68 5.50 4.15
C THR A 14 2.97 4.22 3.36
N ILE A 15 2.66 4.22 2.06
CA ILE A 15 3.01 3.14 1.11
C ILE A 15 4.49 2.78 1.21
N THR A 16 5.37 3.77 1.43
CA THR A 16 6.81 3.58 1.60
C THR A 16 7.16 2.74 2.84
N THR A 17 6.50 3.00 3.98
CA THR A 17 6.67 2.23 5.21
C THR A 17 6.18 0.79 5.04
N LEU A 18 5.05 0.61 4.37
CA LEU A 18 4.51 -0.71 4.05
C LEU A 18 5.43 -1.46 3.07
N ALA A 19 5.92 -0.78 2.04
CA ALA A 19 6.89 -1.32 1.09
C ALA A 19 8.14 -1.83 1.82
N GLY A 20 8.68 -1.06 2.76
CA GLY A 20 9.80 -1.47 3.60
C GLY A 20 9.51 -2.74 4.42
N GLN A 21 8.32 -2.87 5.01
CA GLN A 21 7.92 -4.08 5.74
C GLN A 21 7.79 -5.33 4.86
N PHE A 22 7.58 -5.15 3.55
CA PHE A 22 7.52 -6.24 2.58
C PHE A 22 8.86 -6.47 1.85
N GLY A 23 9.93 -5.75 2.22
CA GLY A 23 11.25 -5.86 1.60
C GLY A 23 11.40 -5.09 0.28
N PHE A 24 10.47 -4.19 -0.04
CA PHE A 24 10.56 -3.35 -1.22
C PHE A 24 11.32 -2.06 -0.91
N TRP A 25 12.24 -1.72 -1.82
CA TRP A 25 13.10 -0.54 -1.69
C TRP A 25 12.38 0.80 -1.95
N SER A 26 11.18 0.76 -2.54
CA SER A 26 10.40 1.98 -2.84
C SER A 26 8.92 1.69 -3.04
N ALA A 27 8.08 2.67 -2.68
CA ALA A 27 6.64 2.66 -2.90
C ALA A 27 6.25 2.40 -4.37
N GLY A 28 7.02 2.94 -5.32
CA GLY A 28 6.76 2.76 -6.75
C GLY A 28 6.99 1.32 -7.23
N HIS A 29 8.01 0.62 -6.71
CA HIS A 29 8.28 -0.77 -7.08
C HIS A 29 7.20 -1.70 -6.53
N PHE A 30 6.84 -1.48 -5.26
CA PHE A 30 5.72 -2.15 -4.60
C PHE A 30 4.40 -1.92 -5.35
N ALA A 31 4.10 -0.69 -5.76
CA ALA A 31 2.87 -0.36 -6.45
C ALA A 31 2.75 -1.03 -7.83
N ARG A 32 3.86 -1.16 -8.57
CA ARG A 32 3.86 -1.87 -9.86
C ARG A 32 3.61 -3.36 -9.68
N ASP A 33 4.30 -3.98 -8.71
CA ASP A 33 4.15 -5.40 -8.41
C ASP A 33 2.76 -5.73 -7.87
N TYR A 34 2.26 -4.89 -6.95
CA TYR A 34 0.91 -5.00 -6.42
C TYR A 34 -0.15 -4.82 -7.51
N LYS A 35 0.01 -3.84 -8.41
CA LYS A 35 -0.91 -3.64 -9.53
C LYS A 35 -0.87 -4.82 -10.51
N ALA A 36 0.28 -5.44 -10.73
CA ALA A 36 0.38 -6.64 -11.56
C ALA A 36 -0.35 -7.84 -10.93
N MET A 37 -0.34 -7.97 -9.60
CA MET A 37 -1.04 -9.05 -8.89
C MET A 37 -2.53 -8.80 -8.67
N PHE A 38 -2.94 -7.57 -8.34
CA PHE A 38 -4.30 -7.25 -7.89
C PHE A 38 -5.07 -6.35 -8.86
N GLY A 39 -4.41 -5.76 -9.87
CA GLY A 39 -5.04 -4.83 -10.83
C GLY A 39 -5.28 -3.42 -10.29
N GLU A 40 -5.15 -3.18 -8.99
CA GLU A 40 -5.35 -1.88 -8.33
C GLU A 40 -4.04 -1.34 -7.72
N LEU A 41 -3.94 -0.04 -7.47
CA LEU A 41 -2.77 0.52 -6.78
C LEU A 41 -2.94 0.39 -5.25
N PRO A 42 -1.86 0.07 -4.51
CA PRO A 42 -1.90 0.06 -3.05
C PRO A 42 -2.18 1.47 -2.50
N SER A 43 -1.74 2.54 -3.19
CA SER A 43 -2.10 3.93 -2.84
C SER A 43 -3.61 4.15 -2.87
N GLU A 44 -4.31 3.63 -3.88
CA GLU A 44 -5.76 3.79 -3.97
C GLU A 44 -6.47 3.00 -2.86
N THR A 45 -5.98 1.80 -2.54
CA THR A 45 -6.53 0.99 -1.44
C THR A 45 -6.33 1.67 -0.08
N LEU A 46 -5.15 2.23 0.14
CA LEU A 46 -4.80 2.96 1.36
C LEU A 46 -5.58 4.28 1.46
N GLN A 47 -5.69 5.04 0.37
CA GLN A 47 -6.42 6.30 0.33
C GLN A 47 -7.94 6.11 0.48
N LYS A 48 -8.50 4.99 -0.01
CA LYS A 48 -9.89 4.59 0.28
C LYS A 48 -10.13 4.33 1.77
N THR A 49 -9.12 3.86 2.51
CA THR A 49 -9.18 3.67 3.96
C THR A 49 -9.00 5.00 4.72
N ALA A 50 -8.45 6.03 4.10
CA ALA A 50 -8.27 7.36 4.71
C ALA A 50 -9.54 8.22 4.72
N LYS A 51 -10.52 7.85 3.90
CA LYS A 51 -11.76 8.59 3.71
C LYS A 51 -12.95 7.98 4.45
N VAL A 52 -12.73 6.98 5.31
CA VAL A 52 -13.80 6.33 6.10
C VAL A 52 -13.79 6.78 7.54
#